data_AF-A0A4P9XUI7-F1
#
_entry.id   AF-A0A4P9XUI7-F1
#
_cell.length_a   1.000
_cell.length_b   1.000
_cell.length_c   1.000
_cell.angle_alpha   90.00
_cell.angle_beta   90.00
_cell.angle_gamma   90.00
#
_symmetry.space_group_name_H-M   'P 1'
#
loop_
_entity.id
_entity.type
_entity.pdbx_description
1 polymer ?
#
loop_
_entity_poly.entity_id
_entity_poly.type
_entity_poly.pdbx_seq_one_letter_code
_entity_poly.pdbx_strand_id
1 'polypeptide(L)'
;MVSSTAADTAITACGHFEQVTNAANSQGIQLLLDAEKEAAKIVQKARQHRVQRLKEARTEAAKDIEDLRTQKQKDLEDYQQRHAGDAAAEEKRINEETEQKLEEVRAAFAKNRDEVMEKILNAVISVAPKVHANVRTE
;
A
#
# COMPACT_ATOMS: atom_id res chain seq x y z
N MET A 1 -7.33 -2.82 -107.21
CA MET A 1 -7.83 -3.42 -105.96
C MET A 1 -7.26 -2.61 -104.81
N VAL A 2 -7.87 -1.46 -104.59
CA VAL A 2 -7.54 -0.51 -103.52
C VAL A 2 -8.71 -0.56 -102.55
N SER A 3 -8.43 -0.33 -101.27
CA SER A 3 -9.38 0.12 -100.24
C SER A 3 -10.07 -0.95 -99.38
N SER A 4 -9.32 -1.67 -98.53
CA SER A 4 -9.93 -2.21 -97.29
C SER A 4 -9.07 -2.10 -96.01
N THR A 5 -7.90 -1.46 -96.05
CA THR A 5 -6.98 -1.43 -94.90
C THR A 5 -7.23 -0.33 -93.87
N ALA A 6 -8.26 0.51 -94.03
CA ALA A 6 -8.57 1.59 -93.07
C ALA A 6 -9.68 1.22 -92.06
N ALA A 7 -10.56 0.26 -92.39
CA ALA A 7 -11.68 -0.12 -91.54
C ALA A 7 -11.25 -1.09 -90.41
N ASP A 8 -10.32 -2.01 -90.68
CA ASP A 8 -9.84 -2.97 -89.66
C ASP A 8 -8.97 -2.31 -88.58
N THR A 9 -8.22 -1.26 -88.92
CA THR A 9 -7.41 -0.51 -87.94
C THR A 9 -8.26 0.31 -86.98
N ALA A 10 -9.44 0.77 -87.41
CA ALA A 10 -10.37 1.55 -86.58
C ALA A 10 -11.14 0.68 -85.58
N ILE A 11 -11.49 -0.56 -85.94
CA ILE A 11 -12.14 -1.52 -85.03
C ILE A 11 -11.15 -2.00 -83.95
N THR A 12 -9.87 -2.22 -84.31
CA THR A 12 -8.82 -2.53 -83.33
C THR A 12 -8.52 -1.36 -82.38
N ALA A 13 -8.55 -0.11 -82.85
CA ALA A 13 -8.33 1.07 -81.99
C ALA A 13 -9.49 1.31 -80.99
N CYS A 14 -10.74 1.00 -81.36
CA CYS A 14 -11.90 1.12 -80.49
C CYS A 14 -11.91 0.02 -79.39
N GLY A 15 -11.56 -1.22 -79.73
CA GLY A 15 -11.44 -2.31 -78.76
C GLY A 15 -10.26 -2.15 -77.78
N HIS A 16 -9.18 -1.49 -78.20
CA HIS A 16 -8.02 -1.23 -77.33
C HIS A 16 -8.31 -0.14 -76.29
N PHE A 17 -9.09 0.89 -76.64
CA PHE A 17 -9.47 1.95 -75.71
C PHE A 17 -10.44 1.45 -74.63
N GLU A 18 -11.37 0.55 -74.98
CA GLU A 18 -12.33 -0.06 -74.04
C GLU A 18 -11.68 -1.13 -73.12
N GLN A 19 -10.60 -1.78 -73.58
CA GLN A 19 -9.77 -2.65 -72.75
C GLN A 19 -8.89 -1.87 -71.76
N VAL A 20 -8.33 -0.72 -72.17
CA VAL A 20 -7.49 0.12 -71.30
C VAL A 20 -8.30 0.78 -70.19
N THR A 21 -9.56 1.20 -70.44
CA THR A 21 -10.43 1.76 -69.40
C THR A 21 -10.92 0.70 -68.40
N ASN A 22 -11.21 -0.53 -68.84
CA ASN A 22 -11.54 -1.64 -67.93
C ASN A 22 -10.32 -2.14 -67.12
N ALA A 23 -9.12 -2.14 -67.69
CA ALA A 23 -7.88 -2.48 -66.97
C ALA A 23 -7.49 -1.40 -65.94
N ALA A 24 -7.75 -0.12 -66.23
CA ALA A 24 -7.54 0.97 -65.28
C ALA A 24 -8.53 0.89 -64.09
N ASN A 25 -9.78 0.50 -64.35
CA ASN A 25 -10.79 0.26 -63.31
C ASN A 25 -10.42 -0.91 -62.38
N SER A 26 -9.90 -2.02 -62.92
CA SER A 26 -9.50 -3.17 -62.10
C SER A 26 -8.25 -2.90 -61.26
N GLN A 27 -7.28 -2.14 -61.77
CA GLN A 27 -6.10 -1.71 -61.00
C GLN A 27 -6.46 -0.74 -59.86
N GLY A 28 -7.39 0.20 -60.10
CA GLY A 28 -7.87 1.13 -59.07
C GLY A 28 -8.60 0.40 -57.94
N ILE A 29 -9.45 -0.58 -58.27
CA ILE A 29 -10.15 -1.41 -57.27
C ILE A 29 -9.14 -2.23 -56.45
N GLN A 30 -8.12 -2.80 -57.07
CA GLN A 30 -7.11 -3.59 -56.35
C GLN A 30 -6.32 -2.74 -55.35
N LEU A 31 -5.97 -1.51 -55.73
CA LEU A 31 -5.30 -0.56 -54.83
C LEU A 31 -6.16 -0.20 -53.62
N LEU A 32 -7.47 0.01 -53.82
CA LEU A 32 -8.40 0.29 -52.73
C LEU A 32 -8.55 -0.92 -51.77
N LEU A 33 -8.62 -2.14 -52.31
CA LEU A 33 -8.70 -3.36 -51.51
C LEU A 33 -7.43 -3.58 -50.67
N ASP A 34 -6.26 -3.27 -51.21
CA ASP A 34 -5.01 -3.38 -50.46
C ASP A 34 -4.87 -2.28 -49.41
N ALA A 35 -5.30 -1.04 -49.71
CA ALA A 35 -5.41 0.04 -48.73
C ALA A 35 -6.39 -0.32 -47.59
N GLU A 36 -7.52 -0.97 -47.88
CA GLU A 36 -8.48 -1.45 -46.89
C GLU A 36 -7.85 -2.49 -45.95
N LYS A 37 -7.11 -3.46 -46.51
CA LYS A 37 -6.38 -4.46 -45.70
C LYS A 37 -5.31 -3.81 -44.82
N GLU A 38 -4.59 -2.82 -45.33
CA GLU A 38 -3.58 -2.10 -44.55
C GLU A 38 -4.21 -1.28 -43.42
N ALA A 39 -5.29 -0.56 -43.69
CA ALA A 39 -6.05 0.17 -42.68
C ALA A 39 -6.58 -0.79 -41.59
N ALA A 40 -7.15 -1.93 -41.98
CA ALA A 40 -7.62 -2.94 -41.03
C ALA A 40 -6.50 -3.48 -40.14
N LYS A 41 -5.30 -3.74 -40.72
CA LYS A 41 -4.11 -4.16 -39.97
C LYS A 41 -3.65 -3.08 -38.98
N ILE A 42 -3.66 -1.81 -39.38
CA ILE A 42 -3.28 -0.69 -38.49
C ILE A 42 -4.23 -0.61 -37.30
N VAL A 43 -5.54 -0.70 -37.53
CA VAL A 43 -6.55 -0.68 -36.47
C VAL A 43 -6.40 -1.89 -35.55
N GLN A 44 -6.14 -3.09 -36.10
CA GLN A 44 -5.93 -4.30 -35.29
C GLN A 44 -4.68 -4.19 -34.42
N LYS A 45 -3.56 -3.70 -34.97
CA LYS A 45 -2.33 -3.43 -34.21
C LYS A 45 -2.58 -2.43 -33.08
N ALA A 46 -3.31 -1.35 -33.35
CA ALA A 46 -3.66 -0.36 -32.32
C ALA A 46 -4.51 -0.97 -31.19
N ARG A 47 -5.48 -1.83 -31.52
CA ARG A 47 -6.29 -2.56 -30.52
C ARG A 47 -5.44 -3.51 -29.68
N GLN A 48 -4.56 -4.28 -30.31
CA GLN A 48 -3.64 -5.19 -29.63
C GLN A 48 -2.69 -4.42 -28.69
N HIS A 49 -2.10 -3.33 -29.18
CA HIS A 49 -1.23 -2.47 -28.37
C HIS A 49 -1.97 -1.90 -27.16
N ARG A 50 -3.23 -1.46 -27.31
CA ARG A 50 -4.05 -1.01 -26.17
C ARG A 50 -4.23 -2.10 -25.13
N VAL A 51 -4.59 -3.31 -25.56
CA VAL A 51 -4.78 -4.45 -24.65
C VAL A 51 -3.48 -4.83 -23.97
N GLN A 52 -2.37 -4.81 -24.70
CA GLN A 52 -1.05 -5.11 -24.17
C GLN A 52 -0.63 -4.10 -23.10
N ARG A 53 -0.78 -2.80 -23.35
CA ARG A 53 -0.51 -1.75 -22.35
C ARG A 53 -1.36 -1.88 -21.09
N LEU A 54 -2.63 -2.30 -21.22
CA LEU A 54 -3.48 -2.57 -20.06
C LEU A 54 -3.01 -3.78 -19.25
N LYS A 55 -2.50 -4.81 -19.91
CA LYS A 55 -1.92 -5.98 -19.23
C LYS A 55 -0.62 -5.60 -18.52
N GLU A 56 0.26 -4.89 -19.21
CA GLU A 56 1.53 -4.41 -18.65
C GLU A 56 1.30 -3.57 -17.38
N ALA A 57 0.40 -2.58 -17.45
CA ALA A 57 0.05 -1.77 -16.28
C ALA A 57 -0.48 -2.59 -15.10
N ARG A 58 -1.27 -3.65 -15.37
CA ARG A 58 -1.76 -4.55 -14.31
C ARG A 58 -0.65 -5.40 -13.73
N THR A 59 0.24 -5.94 -14.57
CA THR A 59 1.36 -6.77 -14.10
C THR A 59 2.39 -5.95 -13.34
N GLU A 60 2.61 -4.70 -13.72
CA GLU A 60 3.51 -3.79 -13.04
C GLU A 60 2.93 -3.37 -11.68
N ALA A 61 1.65 -2.98 -11.62
CA ALA A 61 0.98 -2.71 -10.34
C ALA A 61 0.98 -3.92 -9.40
N ALA A 62 0.82 -5.14 -9.93
CA ALA A 62 0.89 -6.35 -9.12
C ALA A 62 2.29 -6.58 -8.52
N LYS A 63 3.35 -6.34 -9.31
CA LYS A 63 4.74 -6.41 -8.82
C LYS A 63 5.00 -5.37 -7.74
N ASP A 64 4.58 -4.13 -7.95
CA ASP A 64 4.75 -3.05 -6.96
C ASP A 64 4.04 -3.39 -5.63
N ILE A 65 2.86 -4.01 -5.69
CA ILE A 65 2.13 -4.47 -4.51
C ILE A 65 2.91 -5.57 -3.78
N GLU A 66 3.47 -6.53 -4.50
CA GLU A 66 4.29 -7.61 -3.92
C GLU A 66 5.56 -7.05 -3.27
N ASP A 67 6.27 -6.15 -3.95
CA ASP A 67 7.47 -5.50 -3.44
C ASP A 67 7.16 -4.71 -2.16
N LEU A 68 6.09 -3.90 -2.17
CA LEU A 68 5.66 -3.16 -0.99
C LEU A 68 5.26 -4.09 0.16
N ARG A 69 4.59 -5.21 -0.14
CA ARG A 69 4.23 -6.20 0.87
C ARG A 69 5.46 -6.83 1.51
N THR A 70 6.46 -7.21 0.70
CA THR A 70 7.70 -7.79 1.23
C THR A 70 8.49 -6.78 2.05
N GLN A 71 8.53 -5.51 1.64
CA GLN A 71 9.16 -4.45 2.40
C GLN A 71 8.45 -4.22 3.74
N LYS A 72 7.11 -4.14 3.75
CA LYS A 72 6.34 -3.97 4.99
C LYS A 72 6.43 -5.17 5.91
N GLN A 73 6.52 -6.38 5.37
CA GLN A 73 6.75 -7.57 6.17
C GLN A 73 8.12 -7.53 6.85
N LYS A 74 9.17 -7.13 6.14
CA LYS A 74 10.51 -6.92 6.71
C LYS A 74 10.51 -5.83 7.79
N ASP A 75 9.89 -4.68 7.51
CA ASP A 75 9.76 -3.59 8.49
C ASP A 75 9.06 -4.09 9.77
N LEU A 76 8.00 -4.90 9.63
CA LEU A 76 7.29 -5.49 10.76
C LEU A 76 8.14 -6.51 11.52
N GLU A 77 8.86 -7.39 10.83
CA GLU A 77 9.76 -8.35 11.45
C GLU A 77 10.89 -7.66 12.23
N ASP A 78 11.50 -6.63 11.65
CA ASP A 78 12.52 -5.82 12.32
C ASP A 78 11.97 -5.09 13.55
N TYR A 79 10.76 -4.53 13.44
CA TYR A 79 10.05 -3.90 14.56
C TYR A 79 9.75 -4.90 15.67
N GLN A 80 9.25 -6.08 15.30
CA GLN A 80 8.97 -7.16 16.24
C GLN A 80 10.24 -7.65 16.93
N GLN A 81 11.34 -7.85 16.20
CA GLN A 81 12.61 -8.29 16.80
C GLN A 81 13.15 -7.28 17.81
N ARG A 82 13.08 -5.99 17.49
CA ARG A 82 13.51 -4.91 18.40
C ARG A 82 12.65 -4.89 19.66
N HIS A 83 11.33 -4.97 19.52
CA HIS A 83 10.42 -4.83 20.65
C HIS A 83 10.09 -6.13 21.40
N ALA A 84 10.35 -7.29 20.83
CA ALA A 84 10.19 -8.57 21.51
C ALA A 84 11.17 -8.73 22.68
N GLY A 85 12.35 -8.11 22.59
CA GLY A 85 13.35 -8.11 23.68
C GLY A 85 13.08 -7.07 24.77
N ASP A 86 12.36 -5.99 24.45
CA ASP A 86 12.17 -4.86 25.35
C ASP A 86 11.32 -5.22 26.57
N ALA A 87 10.33 -6.11 26.43
CA ALA A 87 9.46 -6.47 27.55
C ALA A 87 10.23 -7.11 28.71
N ALA A 88 11.17 -8.02 28.42
CA ALA A 88 11.97 -8.68 29.45
C ALA A 88 13.04 -7.74 30.06
N ALA A 89 13.59 -6.83 29.26
CA ALA A 89 14.52 -5.82 29.76
C ALA A 89 13.81 -4.80 30.66
N GLU A 90 12.61 -4.36 30.26
CA GLU A 90 11.78 -3.45 31.04
C GLU A 90 11.26 -4.09 32.32
N GLU A 91 10.85 -5.37 32.29
CA GLU A 91 10.47 -6.10 33.50
C GLU A 91 11.63 -6.18 34.51
N LYS A 92 12.86 -6.47 34.05
CA LYS A 92 14.05 -6.44 34.92
C LYS A 92 14.28 -5.05 35.52
N ARG A 93 14.18 -4.00 34.71
CA ARG A 93 14.34 -2.60 35.17
C ARG A 93 13.29 -2.23 36.22
N ILE A 94 12.03 -2.61 36.02
CA ILE A 94 10.94 -2.39 36.96
C ILE A 94 11.18 -3.17 38.26
N ASN A 95 11.63 -4.41 38.18
CA ASN A 95 11.93 -5.23 39.36
C ASN A 95 13.07 -4.63 40.18
N GLU A 96 14.17 -4.21 39.55
CA GLU A 96 15.28 -3.52 40.22
C GLU A 96 14.83 -2.22 40.89
N GLU A 97 14.05 -1.38 40.21
CA GLU A 97 13.50 -0.15 40.78
C GLU A 97 12.55 -0.43 41.95
N THR A 98 11.75 -1.49 41.85
CA THR A 98 10.83 -1.92 42.91
C THR A 98 11.59 -2.42 44.14
N GLU A 99 12.66 -3.19 43.95
CA GLU A 99 13.52 -3.64 45.04
C GLU A 99 14.20 -2.46 45.75
N GLN A 100 14.73 -1.49 45.00
CA GLN A 100 15.32 -0.27 45.56
C GLN A 100 14.29 0.52 46.39
N LYS A 101 13.09 0.76 45.86
CA LYS A 101 12.02 1.44 46.59
C LYS A 101 11.59 0.67 47.83
N LEU A 102 11.57 -0.66 47.78
CA LEU A 102 11.23 -1.49 48.94
C LEU A 102 12.28 -1.37 50.04
N GLU A 103 13.56 -1.34 49.68
CA GLU A 103 14.67 -1.09 50.62
C GLU A 103 14.58 0.30 51.25
N GLU A 104 14.30 1.34 50.46
CA GLU A 104 14.09 2.71 50.97
C GLU A 104 12.93 2.77 51.97
N VAL A 105 11.80 2.14 51.66
CA VAL A 105 10.63 2.08 52.57
C VAL A 105 10.97 1.32 53.85
N ARG A 106 11.69 0.19 53.75
CA ARG A 106 12.13 -0.58 54.93
C ARG A 106 13.10 0.23 55.80
N ALA A 107 14.03 0.95 55.20
CA ALA A 107 14.97 1.81 55.91
C ALA A 107 14.25 2.98 56.60
N ALA A 108 13.32 3.64 55.91
CA ALA A 108 12.50 4.70 56.48
C ALA A 108 11.63 4.20 57.65
N PHE A 109 11.05 3.00 57.51
CA PHE A 109 10.31 2.36 58.61
C PHE A 109 11.21 2.08 59.81
N ALA A 110 12.37 1.44 59.60
CA ALA A 110 13.30 1.11 60.67
C ALA A 110 13.78 2.35 61.43
N LYS A 111 14.05 3.45 60.72
CA LYS A 111 14.46 4.73 61.31
C LYS A 111 13.39 5.37 62.20
N ASN A 112 12.13 5.31 61.79
CA ASN A 112 11.03 6.04 62.44
C ASN A 112 10.21 5.17 63.41
N ARG A 113 10.40 3.84 63.41
CA ARG A 113 9.59 2.89 64.18
C ARG A 113 9.55 3.21 65.67
N ASP A 114 10.72 3.43 66.25
CA ASP A 114 10.85 3.57 67.71
C ASP A 114 10.28 4.92 68.19
N GLU A 115 10.47 6.00 67.43
CA GLU A 115 9.86 7.31 67.71
C GLU A 115 8.32 7.26 67.64
N VAL A 116 7.78 6.55 66.63
CA VAL A 116 6.32 6.38 66.50
C VAL A 116 5.76 5.52 67.63
N MET A 117 6.46 4.44 68.02
CA MET A 117 6.07 3.60 69.14
C MET A 117 6.01 4.39 70.45
N GLU A 118 7.02 5.21 70.73
CA GLU A 118 7.05 6.04 71.94
C GLU A 118 5.87 7.04 71.96
N LYS A 119 5.58 7.70 70.84
CA LYS A 119 4.43 8.61 70.72
C LYS A 119 3.10 7.91 70.97
N ILE A 120 2.91 6.69 70.42
CA ILE A 120 1.70 5.91 70.63
C ILE A 120 1.56 5.49 72.09
N LEU A 121 2.63 4.97 72.70
CA LEU A 121 2.62 4.56 74.11
C LEU A 121 2.33 5.74 75.03
N ASN A 122 2.96 6.88 74.80
CA ASN A 122 2.72 8.11 75.57
C ASN A 122 1.27 8.59 75.44
N ALA A 123 0.70 8.54 74.22
CA ALA A 123 -0.69 8.91 74.00
C ALA A 123 -1.69 7.96 74.70
N VAL A 124 -1.38 6.66 74.75
CA VAL A 124 -2.23 5.65 75.40
C VAL A 124 -2.16 5.74 76.94
N ILE A 125 -0.97 5.99 77.49
CA ILE A 125 -0.77 6.06 78.95
C ILE A 125 -1.20 7.42 79.52
N SER A 126 -1.17 8.49 78.72
CA SER A 126 -1.59 9.84 79.11
C SER A 126 -3.12 9.95 79.24
N VAL A 127 -3.67 9.48 80.36
CA VAL A 127 -5.08 9.68 80.70
C VAL A 127 -5.27 11.09 81.26
N ALA A 128 -5.89 11.97 80.47
CA ALA A 128 -6.33 13.30 80.89
C ALA A 128 -7.86 13.27 81.09
N PRO A 129 -8.36 12.91 82.29
CA PRO A 129 -9.79 12.85 82.55
C PRO A 129 -10.35 14.27 82.46
N LYS A 130 -11.18 14.50 81.45
CA LYS A 130 -11.95 15.73 81.32
C LYS A 130 -13.38 15.45 81.75
N VAL A 131 -13.84 16.29 82.67
CA VAL A 131 -15.25 16.32 83.05
C VAL A 131 -16.06 16.68 81.82
N HIS A 132 -17.10 15.90 81.53
CA HIS A 132 -18.00 16.19 80.41
C HIS A 132 -18.61 17.58 80.58
N ALA A 133 -18.73 18.35 79.50
CA ALA A 133 -19.09 19.77 79.53
C ALA A 133 -20.40 20.12 80.26
N ASN A 134 -21.26 19.13 80.48
CA ASN A 134 -22.57 19.29 81.11
C ASN A 134 -22.64 18.85 82.58
N VAL A 135 -21.50 18.68 83.26
CA VAL A 135 -21.55 18.36 84.70
C VAL A 135 -22.10 19.55 85.48
N ARG A 136 -23.21 19.31 86.17
CA ARG A 136 -23.80 20.21 87.17
C ARG A 136 -23.25 19.81 88.53
N THR A 137 -22.39 20.64 89.10
CA THR A 137 -22.00 20.53 90.51
C THR A 137 -23.08 21.19 91.36
N GLU A 138 -23.85 20.39 92.09
CA GLU A 138 -24.74 20.84 93.17
C GLU A 138 -24.06 20.68 94.53
#